data_AF-A0A1V5DLR1-F1
#
_entry.id   AF-A0A1V5DLR1-F1
#
_cell.length_a   1.000
_cell.length_b   1.000
_cell.length_c   1.000
_cell.angle_alpha   90.00
_cell.angle_beta   90.00
_cell.angle_gamma   90.00
#
_symmetry.space_group_name_H-M   'P 1'
#
loop_
_entity.id
_entity.type
_entity.pdbx_description
1 polymer ?
#
loop_
_entity_poly.entity_id
_entity_poly.type
_entity_poly.pdbx_seq_one_letter_code
_entity_poly.pdbx_strand_id
1 'polypeptide(L)'
;MDYLALYVTLKLALITTILLMIIAAPVAYLLAYYRFPGKSLLEALVYLPMALPPTVIGFYLIIVMSPKGFVGRIWETFTGGSLLFTFLGITIASIIYSIPFAVQPMKAAFSKIDRRLLEASYVLGLSKRATFLRVIIPNSLSGIAAAAVLVFLHSIGAFGVLLMVGGSIPGETKVASIAIYEAVETMNYSAAGMIALSFIPISYAFLLLINRLNEDSRT
;
A
#
# COMPACT_ATOMS: atom_id res chain seq x y z
N MET A 1 8.14 26.27 -3.77
CA MET A 1 8.11 24.84 -3.38
C MET A 1 6.66 24.49 -3.10
N ASP A 2 6.10 23.50 -3.80
CA ASP A 2 4.72 23.03 -3.57
C ASP A 2 4.69 22.14 -2.32
N TYR A 3 4.74 22.77 -1.15
CA TYR A 3 4.76 22.09 0.14
C TYR A 3 3.48 21.30 0.40
N LEU A 4 2.36 21.72 -0.21
CA LEU A 4 1.09 21.01 -0.13
C LEU A 4 1.19 19.65 -0.81
N ALA A 5 1.81 19.56 -1.99
CA ALA A 5 1.98 18.29 -2.67
C ALA A 5 2.85 17.30 -1.88
N LEU A 6 3.91 17.78 -1.23
CA LEU A 6 4.73 16.96 -0.32
C LEU A 6 3.93 16.48 0.88
N TYR A 7 3.14 17.36 1.51
CA TYR A 7 2.27 17.01 2.63
C TYR A 7 1.25 15.94 2.25
N VAL A 8 0.53 16.11 1.14
CA VAL A 8 -0.45 15.12 0.64
C VAL A 8 0.22 13.78 0.36
N THR A 9 1.42 13.80 -0.23
CA THR A 9 2.19 12.58 -0.52
C THR A 9 2.56 11.82 0.74
N LEU A 10 3.13 12.50 1.74
CA LEU A 10 3.50 11.87 3.02
C LEU A 10 2.28 11.37 3.79
N LYS A 11 1.20 12.18 3.83
CA LYS A 11 -0.08 11.82 4.45
C LYS A 11 -0.67 10.57 3.79
N LEU A 12 -0.72 10.54 2.46
CA LEU A 12 -1.22 9.41 1.68
C LEU A 12 -0.39 8.14 1.93
N ALA A 13 0.94 8.26 1.84
CA ALA A 13 1.85 7.14 2.03
C ALA A 13 1.74 6.55 3.44
N LEU A 14 1.68 7.39 4.47
CA LEU A 14 1.55 6.94 5.86
C LEU A 14 0.21 6.23 6.11
N ILE A 15 -0.90 6.86 5.69
CA ILE A 15 -2.25 6.30 5.88
C ILE A 15 -2.39 4.99 5.10
N THR A 16 -1.96 4.96 3.83
CA THR A 16 -1.99 3.75 2.98
C THR A 16 -1.18 2.64 3.61
N THR A 17 0.01 2.94 4.14
CA THR A 17 0.87 1.95 4.80
C THR A 17 0.19 1.37 6.02
N ILE A 18 -0.30 2.20 6.95
CA ILE A 18 -0.97 1.73 8.17
C ILE A 18 -2.17 0.85 7.84
N LEU A 19 -3.03 1.30 6.93
CA LEU A 19 -4.22 0.54 6.53
C LEU A 19 -3.84 -0.78 5.88
N LEU A 20 -2.84 -0.79 4.99
CA LEU A 20 -2.37 -2.01 4.36
C LEU A 20 -1.71 -2.96 5.35
N MET A 21 -0.99 -2.49 6.37
CA MET A 21 -0.43 -3.40 7.37
C MET A 21 -1.53 -4.16 8.14
N ILE A 22 -2.64 -3.48 8.42
CA ILE A 22 -3.78 -4.08 9.11
C ILE A 22 -4.55 -5.03 8.18
N ILE A 23 -4.77 -4.65 6.93
CA ILE A 23 -5.56 -5.43 5.96
C ILE A 23 -4.75 -6.62 5.40
N ALA A 24 -3.48 -6.41 5.08
CA ALA A 24 -2.64 -7.41 4.45
C ALA A 24 -2.21 -8.51 5.42
N ALA A 25 -2.03 -8.22 6.71
CA ALA A 25 -1.62 -9.23 7.69
C ALA A 25 -2.57 -10.43 7.78
N PRO A 26 -3.91 -10.29 7.93
CA PRO A 26 -4.82 -11.44 7.92
C PRO A 26 -4.86 -12.15 6.56
N VAL A 27 -4.75 -11.42 5.45
CA VAL A 27 -4.69 -12.01 4.09
C VAL A 27 -3.42 -12.84 3.91
N ALA A 28 -2.27 -12.29 4.28
CA ALA A 28 -0.98 -12.98 4.26
C ALA A 28 -1.00 -14.21 5.18
N TYR A 29 -1.60 -14.12 6.37
CA TYR A 29 -1.77 -15.25 7.28
C TYR A 29 -2.63 -16.36 6.66
N LEU A 30 -3.77 -15.99 6.07
CA LEU A 30 -4.64 -16.93 5.36
C LEU A 30 -3.87 -17.64 4.23
N LEU A 31 -3.15 -16.88 3.40
CA LEU A 31 -2.38 -17.40 2.28
C LEU A 31 -1.14 -18.21 2.70
N ALA A 32 -0.54 -17.91 3.85
CA ALA A 32 0.62 -18.65 4.35
C ALA A 32 0.23 -20.03 4.91
N TYR A 33 -0.85 -20.11 5.70
CA TYR A 33 -1.10 -21.30 6.52
C TYR A 33 -2.30 -22.15 6.09
N TYR A 34 -3.25 -21.59 5.32
CA TYR A 34 -4.44 -22.34 4.94
C TYR A 34 -4.33 -22.92 3.54
N ARG A 35 -4.97 -24.08 3.37
CA ARG A 35 -5.24 -24.72 2.08
C ARG A 35 -6.76 -24.78 1.92
N PHE A 36 -7.28 -24.14 0.87
CA PHE A 36 -8.70 -24.12 0.55
C PHE A 36 -8.89 -24.05 -0.97
N PRO A 37 -9.99 -24.58 -1.52
CA PRO A 37 -10.30 -24.45 -2.95
C PRO A 37 -10.42 -22.97 -3.31
N GLY A 38 -9.72 -22.53 -4.36
CA GLY A 38 -9.67 -21.13 -4.78
C GLY A 38 -8.53 -20.29 -4.21
N LYS A 39 -7.63 -20.87 -3.39
CA LYS A 39 -6.44 -20.17 -2.89
C LYS A 39 -5.61 -19.52 -4.00
N SER A 40 -5.35 -20.26 -5.09
CA SER A 40 -4.57 -19.74 -6.23
C SER A 40 -5.28 -18.56 -6.92
N LEU A 41 -6.60 -18.56 -6.99
CA LEU A 41 -7.38 -17.45 -7.54
C LEU A 41 -7.28 -16.20 -6.64
N LEU A 42 -7.36 -16.39 -5.31
CA LEU A 42 -7.17 -15.28 -4.36
C LEU A 42 -5.76 -14.71 -4.44
N GLU A 43 -4.73 -15.57 -4.54
CA GLU A 43 -3.34 -15.14 -4.73
C GLU A 43 -3.18 -14.35 -6.03
N ALA A 44 -3.74 -14.85 -7.13
CA ALA A 44 -3.74 -14.16 -8.41
C ALA A 44 -4.43 -12.80 -8.31
N LEU A 45 -5.57 -12.70 -7.62
CA LEU A 45 -6.30 -11.44 -7.43
C LEU A 45 -5.50 -10.42 -6.62
N VAL A 46 -4.84 -10.85 -5.54
CA VAL A 46 -4.01 -9.99 -4.70
C VAL A 46 -2.77 -9.50 -5.46
N TYR A 47 -2.18 -10.33 -6.32
CA TYR A 47 -0.98 -9.99 -7.08
C TYR A 47 -1.27 -9.34 -8.44
N LEU A 48 -2.53 -9.36 -8.90
CA LEU A 48 -2.97 -8.75 -10.15
C LEU A 48 -2.51 -7.29 -10.33
N PRO A 49 -2.53 -6.42 -9.30
CA PRO A 49 -2.05 -5.04 -9.45
C PRO A 49 -0.59 -4.92 -9.86
N MET A 50 0.27 -5.92 -9.57
CA MET A 50 1.66 -5.91 -10.03
C MET A 50 1.79 -6.15 -11.53
N ALA A 51 0.84 -6.86 -12.13
CA ALA A 51 0.86 -7.24 -13.53
C ALA A 51 0.17 -6.19 -14.43
N LEU A 52 -0.70 -5.36 -13.86
CA LEU A 52 -1.47 -4.36 -14.60
C LEU A 52 -0.73 -3.02 -14.68
N PRO A 53 -0.78 -2.33 -15.83
CA PRO A 53 -0.37 -0.94 -15.90
C PRO A 53 -1.19 -0.08 -14.91
N PRO A 54 -0.59 0.90 -14.22
CA PRO A 54 -1.31 1.76 -13.26
C PRO A 54 -2.51 2.49 -13.90
N THR A 55 -2.43 2.77 -15.19
CA THR A 55 -3.51 3.40 -15.97
C THR A 55 -4.72 2.48 -16.14
N VAL A 56 -4.52 1.17 -16.29
CA VAL A 56 -5.61 0.19 -16.36
C VAL A 56 -6.34 0.13 -15.02
N ILE A 57 -5.58 0.10 -13.92
CA ILE A 57 -6.13 0.13 -12.56
C ILE A 57 -6.93 1.44 -12.36
N GLY A 58 -6.33 2.59 -12.67
CA GLY A 58 -6.99 3.89 -12.54
C GLY A 58 -8.28 3.99 -13.36
N PHE A 59 -8.28 3.50 -14.60
CA PHE A 59 -9.46 3.49 -15.46
C PHE A 59 -10.63 2.70 -14.86
N TYR A 60 -10.38 1.46 -14.42
CA TYR A 60 -11.45 0.65 -13.83
C TYR A 60 -11.90 1.19 -12.47
N LEU A 61 -11.00 1.80 -11.69
CA LEU A 61 -11.37 2.50 -10.46
C LEU A 61 -12.29 3.69 -10.74
N ILE A 62 -12.04 4.48 -11.78
CA ILE A 62 -12.98 5.54 -12.19
C ILE A 62 -14.36 4.95 -12.48
N ILE A 63 -14.45 3.89 -13.28
CA ILE A 63 -15.74 3.27 -13.63
C ILE A 63 -16.49 2.83 -12.37
N VAL A 64 -15.82 2.12 -11.47
CA VAL A 64 -16.42 1.52 -10.27
C VAL A 64 -16.76 2.57 -9.19
N MET A 65 -15.90 3.55 -9.00
CA MET A 65 -16.02 4.59 -7.97
C MET A 65 -16.78 5.84 -8.45
N SER A 66 -17.07 5.96 -9.75
CA SER A 66 -17.93 7.02 -10.27
C SER A 66 -19.35 6.95 -9.67
N PRO A 67 -20.09 8.06 -9.59
CA PRO A 67 -21.49 8.08 -9.12
C PRO A 67 -22.40 7.07 -9.84
N LYS A 68 -22.11 6.78 -11.11
CA LYS A 68 -22.85 5.77 -11.90
C LYS A 68 -22.41 4.34 -11.60
N GLY A 69 -21.19 4.15 -11.13
CA GLY A 69 -20.59 2.88 -10.76
C GLY A 69 -21.21 2.27 -9.51
N PHE A 70 -20.99 0.97 -9.32
CA PHE A 70 -21.58 0.22 -8.21
C PHE A 70 -21.11 0.75 -6.85
N VAL A 71 -19.80 0.95 -6.66
CA VAL A 71 -19.23 1.42 -5.39
C VAL A 71 -19.55 2.89 -5.16
N GLY A 72 -19.41 3.72 -6.21
CA GLY A 72 -19.70 5.15 -6.10
C GLY A 72 -21.16 5.43 -5.75
N ARG A 73 -22.12 4.70 -6.34
CA ARG A 73 -23.54 4.86 -6.02
C ARG A 73 -23.86 4.51 -4.56
N ILE A 74 -23.30 3.41 -4.06
CA ILE A 74 -23.47 3.02 -2.66
C ILE A 74 -22.90 4.12 -1.75
N TRP A 75 -21.69 4.58 -2.05
CA TRP A 75 -21.03 5.64 -1.28
C TRP A 75 -21.82 6.95 -1.25
N GLU A 76 -22.31 7.39 -2.42
CA GLU A 76 -23.14 8.59 -2.55
C GLU A 76 -24.45 8.46 -1.78
N THR A 77 -25.07 7.28 -1.77
CA THR A 77 -26.28 7.03 -0.98
C THR A 77 -26.06 7.24 0.53
N PHE A 78 -24.88 6.86 1.04
CA PHE A 78 -24.58 6.97 2.48
C PHE A 78 -24.00 8.33 2.87
N THR A 79 -23.26 9.00 1.99
CA THR A 79 -22.46 10.20 2.35
C THR A 79 -22.93 11.47 1.65
N GLY A 80 -23.73 11.35 0.57
CA GLY A 80 -24.10 12.46 -0.30
C GLY A 80 -22.96 13.02 -1.15
N GLY A 81 -21.75 12.43 -1.11
CA GLY A 81 -20.56 12.93 -1.79
C GLY A 81 -19.96 11.94 -2.80
N SER A 82 -19.11 12.46 -3.69
CA SER A 82 -18.34 11.65 -4.64
C SER A 82 -17.12 11.03 -3.96
N LEU A 83 -16.74 9.83 -4.42
CA LEU A 83 -15.48 9.21 -4.01
C LEU A 83 -14.31 9.65 -4.88
N LEU A 84 -14.56 9.94 -6.16
CA LEU A 84 -13.55 10.48 -7.09
C LEU A 84 -13.15 11.90 -6.69
N PHE A 85 -11.91 12.28 -6.98
CA PHE A 85 -11.36 13.61 -6.66
C PHE A 85 -11.33 13.94 -5.17
N THR A 86 -11.32 12.91 -4.30
CA THR A 86 -11.18 13.07 -2.85
C THR A 86 -9.94 12.38 -2.32
N PHE A 87 -9.44 12.85 -1.17
CA PHE A 87 -8.34 12.19 -0.46
C PHE A 87 -8.67 10.71 -0.14
N LEU A 88 -9.91 10.41 0.20
CA LEU A 88 -10.35 9.04 0.45
C LEU A 88 -10.29 8.18 -0.82
N GLY A 89 -10.72 8.73 -1.96
CA GLY A 89 -10.66 8.04 -3.25
C GLY A 89 -9.24 7.65 -3.64
N ILE A 90 -8.29 8.58 -3.55
CA ILE A 90 -6.88 8.27 -3.83
C ILE A 90 -6.26 7.33 -2.78
N THR A 91 -6.76 7.32 -1.54
CA THR A 91 -6.34 6.36 -0.51
C THR A 91 -6.78 4.94 -0.87
N ILE A 92 -8.04 4.76 -1.27
CA ILE A 92 -8.57 3.45 -1.72
C ILE A 92 -7.80 2.98 -2.96
N ALA A 93 -7.56 3.88 -3.92
CA ALA A 93 -6.77 3.56 -5.11
C ALA A 93 -5.34 3.12 -4.75
N SER A 94 -4.71 3.82 -3.80
CA SER A 94 -3.37 3.49 -3.30
C SER A 94 -3.34 2.13 -2.60
N ILE A 95 -4.37 1.79 -1.82
CA ILE A 95 -4.49 0.47 -1.17
C ILE A 95 -4.57 -0.63 -2.23
N ILE A 96 -5.44 -0.49 -3.23
CA ILE A 96 -5.62 -1.50 -4.28
C ILE A 96 -4.35 -1.66 -5.11
N TYR A 97 -3.71 -0.55 -5.47
CA TYR A 97 -2.46 -0.57 -6.23
C TYR A 97 -1.30 -1.17 -5.43
N SER A 98 -1.21 -0.90 -4.13
CA SER A 98 -0.05 -1.25 -3.29
C SER A 98 -0.21 -2.56 -2.50
N ILE A 99 -1.40 -3.18 -2.48
CA ILE A 99 -1.66 -4.41 -1.72
C ILE A 99 -0.66 -5.56 -1.94
N PRO A 100 -0.16 -5.85 -3.17
CA PRO A 100 0.81 -6.93 -3.33
C PRO A 100 2.12 -6.69 -2.57
N PHE A 101 2.56 -5.42 -2.49
CA PHE A 101 3.78 -5.02 -1.79
C PHE A 101 3.65 -5.13 -0.26
N ALA A 102 2.42 -5.24 0.26
CA ALA A 102 2.17 -5.58 1.65
C ALA A 102 2.09 -7.10 1.86
N VAL A 103 1.24 -7.77 1.06
CA VAL A 103 0.90 -9.19 1.27
C VAL A 103 2.07 -10.11 0.99
N GLN A 104 2.83 -9.88 -0.10
CA GLN A 104 3.92 -10.77 -0.49
C GLN A 104 5.03 -10.88 0.57
N PRO A 105 5.65 -9.78 1.05
CA PRO A 105 6.67 -9.86 2.09
C PRO A 105 6.13 -10.41 3.42
N MET A 106 4.91 -10.03 3.83
CA MET A 106 4.29 -10.59 5.04
C MET A 106 4.06 -12.09 4.92
N LYS A 107 3.53 -12.57 3.79
CA LYS A 107 3.31 -14.00 3.55
C LYS A 107 4.65 -14.74 3.59
N ALA A 108 5.68 -14.20 2.95
CA ALA A 108 7.02 -14.79 2.97
C ALA A 108 7.60 -14.88 4.38
N ALA A 109 7.44 -13.82 5.20
CA ALA A 109 7.88 -13.81 6.59
C ALA A 109 7.10 -14.83 7.44
N PHE A 110 5.79 -14.88 7.30
CA PHE A 110 4.94 -15.82 8.03
C PHE A 110 5.30 -17.26 7.67
N SER A 111 5.49 -17.57 6.39
CA SER A 111 5.86 -18.92 5.94
C SER A 111 7.23 -19.41 6.41
N LYS A 112 8.10 -18.53 6.93
CA LYS A 112 9.41 -18.92 7.50
C LYS A 112 9.33 -19.39 8.96
N ILE A 113 8.23 -19.12 9.66
CA ILE A 113 8.09 -19.54 11.06
C ILE A 113 8.01 -21.08 11.12
N ASP A 114 8.81 -21.68 12.02
CA ASP A 114 8.76 -23.12 12.25
C ASP A 114 7.36 -23.53 12.70
N ARG A 115 6.79 -24.52 12.01
CA ARG A 115 5.47 -25.08 12.32
C ARG A 115 5.41 -25.64 13.75
N ARG A 116 6.53 -26.09 14.31
CA ARG A 116 6.63 -26.55 15.71
C ARG A 116 6.27 -25.45 16.72
N LEU A 117 6.60 -24.19 16.43
CA LEU A 117 6.22 -23.06 17.29
C LEU A 117 4.70 -22.86 17.31
N LEU A 118 4.04 -23.09 16.18
CA LEU A 118 2.58 -23.02 16.08
C LEU A 118 1.92 -24.21 16.76
N GLU A 119 2.47 -25.42 16.62
CA GLU A 119 1.96 -26.61 17.30
C GLU A 119 2.10 -26.48 18.81
N ALA A 120 3.25 -25.99 19.30
CA ALA A 120 3.46 -25.70 20.72
C ALA A 120 2.47 -24.66 21.27
N SER A 121 2.14 -23.62 20.50
CA SER A 121 1.16 -22.62 20.93
C SER A 121 -0.24 -23.23 21.10
N TYR A 122 -0.64 -24.15 20.21
CA TYR A 122 -1.91 -24.87 20.34
C TYR A 122 -1.92 -25.83 21.54
N VAL A 123 -0.82 -26.53 21.80
CA VAL A 123 -0.68 -27.41 23.00
C VAL A 123 -0.81 -26.62 24.30
N LEU A 124 -0.28 -25.39 24.33
CA LEU A 124 -0.42 -24.46 25.45
C LEU A 124 -1.82 -23.79 25.53
N GLY A 125 -2.78 -24.22 24.70
CA GLY A 125 -4.17 -23.76 24.75
C GLY A 125 -4.44 -22.44 24.02
N LEU A 126 -3.49 -21.91 23.24
CA LEU A 126 -3.75 -20.69 22.46
C LEU A 126 -4.66 -20.97 21.27
N SER A 127 -5.70 -20.15 21.11
CA SER A 127 -6.53 -20.17 19.90
C SER A 127 -5.75 -19.74 18.65
N LYS A 128 -6.29 -19.99 17.45
CA LYS A 128 -5.64 -19.53 16.19
C LYS A 128 -5.44 -18.01 16.14
N ARG A 129 -6.39 -17.24 16.67
CA ARG A 129 -6.28 -15.77 16.77
C ARG A 129 -5.20 -15.37 17.77
N ALA A 130 -5.14 -16.02 18.92
CA ALA A 130 -4.11 -15.76 19.92
C ALA A 130 -2.71 -16.15 19.41
N THR A 131 -2.58 -17.28 18.71
CA THR A 131 -1.34 -17.71 18.05
C THR A 131 -0.89 -16.70 17.00
N PHE A 132 -1.82 -16.19 16.18
CA PHE A 132 -1.50 -15.15 15.22
C PHE A 132 -0.94 -13.88 15.90
N LEU A 133 -1.63 -13.35 16.90
CA LEU A 133 -1.24 -12.10 17.55
C LEU A 133 -0.02 -12.24 18.48
N ARG A 134 0.16 -13.38 19.15
CA ARG A 134 1.19 -13.57 20.20
C ARG A 134 2.41 -14.34 19.73
N VAL A 135 2.33 -15.08 18.62
CA VAL A 135 3.43 -15.89 18.09
C VAL A 135 3.84 -15.39 16.72
N ILE A 136 2.89 -15.35 15.76
CA ILE A 136 3.23 -15.07 14.36
C ILE A 136 3.67 -13.61 14.17
N ILE A 137 2.88 -12.66 14.66
CA ILE A 137 3.18 -11.23 14.51
C ILE A 137 4.52 -10.87 15.16
N PRO A 138 4.81 -11.21 16.44
CA PRO A 138 6.10 -10.89 17.06
C PRO A 138 7.30 -11.54 16.36
N ASN A 139 7.17 -12.80 15.92
CA ASN A 139 8.27 -13.49 15.21
C ASN A 139 8.45 -13.02 13.76
N SER A 140 7.53 -12.18 13.25
CA SER A 140 7.57 -11.68 11.86
C SER A 140 7.79 -10.17 11.78
N LEU A 141 8.16 -9.51 12.88
CA LEU A 141 8.27 -8.06 12.94
C LEU A 141 9.20 -7.49 11.86
N SER A 142 10.35 -8.10 11.61
CA SER A 142 11.28 -7.63 10.57
C SER A 142 10.67 -7.73 9.17
N GLY A 143 9.91 -8.79 8.89
CA GLY A 143 9.20 -8.97 7.63
C GLY A 143 8.02 -8.01 7.45
N ILE A 144 7.29 -7.72 8.54
CA ILE A 144 6.21 -6.73 8.57
C ILE A 144 6.79 -5.32 8.38
N ALA A 145 7.92 -5.01 9.01
CA ALA A 145 8.61 -3.73 8.86
C ALA A 145 9.10 -3.53 7.42
N ALA A 146 9.71 -4.57 6.82
CA ALA A 146 10.08 -4.54 5.40
C ALA A 146 8.86 -4.29 4.49
N ALA A 147 7.73 -4.96 4.76
CA ALA A 147 6.47 -4.72 4.04
C ALA A 147 6.00 -3.27 4.18
N ALA A 148 6.03 -2.72 5.39
CA ALA A 148 5.61 -1.34 5.65
C ALA A 148 6.46 -0.34 4.86
N VAL A 149 7.78 -0.51 4.84
CA VAL A 149 8.65 0.40 4.07
C VAL A 149 8.44 0.26 2.57
N LEU A 150 8.29 -0.97 2.06
CA LEU A 150 8.01 -1.19 0.64
C LEU A 150 6.70 -0.51 0.20
N VAL A 151 5.64 -0.65 1.00
CA VAL A 151 4.36 0.03 0.73
C VAL A 151 4.51 1.54 0.78
N PHE A 152 5.21 2.07 1.78
CA PHE A 152 5.43 3.50 1.94
C PHE A 152 6.17 4.09 0.73
N LEU A 153 7.28 3.46 0.32
CA LEU A 153 8.06 3.87 -0.85
C LEU A 153 7.26 3.76 -2.15
N HIS A 154 6.50 2.68 -2.31
CA HIS A 154 5.67 2.49 -3.49
C HIS A 154 4.54 3.54 -3.57
N SER A 155 3.91 3.88 -2.44
CA SER A 155 2.85 4.88 -2.38
C SER A 155 3.36 6.29 -2.66
N ILE A 156 4.58 6.64 -2.20
CA ILE A 156 5.24 7.90 -2.54
C ILE A 156 5.45 8.05 -4.05
N GLY A 157 5.89 6.98 -4.71
CA GLY A 157 6.19 6.96 -6.14
C GLY A 157 4.96 6.79 -7.04
N ALA A 158 3.77 6.62 -6.47
CA ALA A 158 2.56 6.40 -7.24
C ALA A 158 2.16 7.66 -8.01
N PHE A 159 1.78 7.50 -9.28
CA PHE A 159 1.42 8.61 -10.18
C PHE A 159 0.16 8.29 -10.97
N GLY A 160 0.24 7.37 -11.94
CA GLY A 160 -0.82 7.19 -12.95
C GLY A 160 -2.19 6.87 -12.36
N VAL A 161 -2.26 5.95 -11.40
CA VAL A 161 -3.52 5.61 -10.73
C VAL A 161 -4.10 6.79 -9.92
N LEU A 162 -3.23 7.61 -9.31
CA LEU A 162 -3.65 8.73 -8.45
C LEU A 162 -4.13 9.91 -9.28
N LEU A 163 -3.45 10.24 -10.36
CA LEU A 163 -3.86 11.30 -11.28
C LEU A 163 -5.24 10.98 -11.88
N MET A 164 -5.48 9.73 -12.25
CA MET A 164 -6.76 9.30 -12.82
C MET A 164 -7.92 9.36 -11.81
N VAL A 165 -7.72 8.86 -10.58
CA VAL A 165 -8.79 8.79 -9.58
C VAL A 165 -9.01 10.12 -8.86
N GLY A 166 -7.92 10.85 -8.60
CA GLY A 166 -7.90 12.05 -7.77
C GLY A 166 -7.79 13.37 -8.52
N GLY A 167 -7.36 13.36 -9.79
CA GLY A 167 -6.94 14.57 -10.48
C GLY A 167 -5.74 15.24 -9.80
N SER A 168 -5.66 16.56 -9.91
CA SER A 168 -4.57 17.36 -9.34
C SER A 168 -5.14 18.52 -8.51
N ILE A 169 -5.81 18.20 -7.40
CA ILE A 169 -6.42 19.20 -6.52
C ILE A 169 -5.40 19.58 -5.43
N PRO A 170 -4.91 20.83 -5.39
CA PRO A 170 -3.94 21.27 -4.39
C PRO A 170 -4.44 21.06 -2.96
N GLY A 171 -3.60 20.51 -2.09
CA GLY A 171 -3.94 20.26 -0.68
C GLY A 171 -4.83 19.03 -0.43
N GLU A 172 -5.44 18.46 -1.47
CA GLU A 172 -6.37 17.32 -1.34
C GLU A 172 -5.86 16.06 -2.04
N THR A 173 -5.62 16.12 -3.36
CA THR A 173 -5.26 14.93 -4.16
C THR A 173 -3.95 15.06 -4.93
N LYS A 174 -3.45 16.29 -5.09
CA LYS A 174 -2.19 16.55 -5.79
C LYS A 174 -1.01 16.03 -4.96
N VAL A 175 -0.48 14.87 -5.35
CA VAL A 175 0.78 14.32 -4.83
C VAL A 175 1.99 14.89 -5.57
N ALA A 176 3.18 14.70 -5.02
CA ALA A 176 4.40 15.31 -5.53
C ALA A 176 4.79 14.76 -6.92
N SER A 177 4.50 13.49 -7.21
CA SER A 177 4.69 12.91 -8.55
C SER A 177 3.85 13.63 -9.61
N ILE A 178 2.61 14.01 -9.26
CA ILE A 178 1.73 14.82 -10.12
C ILE A 178 2.29 16.24 -10.26
N ALA A 179 2.75 16.85 -9.16
CA ALA A 179 3.36 18.18 -9.19
C ALA A 179 4.64 18.25 -10.06
N ILE A 180 5.47 17.20 -10.03
CA ILE A 180 6.63 17.06 -10.93
C ILE A 180 6.17 16.98 -12.38
N TYR A 181 5.19 16.14 -12.67
CA TYR A 181 4.66 15.96 -14.03
C TYR A 181 4.10 17.26 -14.61
N GLU A 182 3.25 17.98 -13.85
CA GLU A 182 2.72 19.29 -14.27
C GLU A 182 3.82 20.35 -14.47
N ALA A 183 4.84 20.36 -13.61
CA ALA A 183 5.98 21.27 -13.77
C ALA A 183 6.75 20.98 -15.07
N VAL A 184 6.87 19.71 -15.47
CA VAL A 184 7.46 19.32 -16.76
C VAL A 184 6.55 19.74 -17.92
N GLU A 185 5.23 19.53 -17.84
CA GLU A 185 4.28 19.93 -18.88
C GLU A 185 4.28 21.45 -19.12
N THR A 186 4.50 22.23 -18.07
CA THR A 186 4.64 23.69 -18.14
C THR A 186 6.06 24.17 -18.46
N MET A 187 6.96 23.26 -18.85
CA MET A 187 8.39 23.51 -19.14
C MET A 187 9.18 24.13 -17.97
N ASN A 188 8.67 24.05 -16.74
CA ASN A 188 9.34 24.53 -15.54
C ASN A 188 10.24 23.45 -14.93
N TYR A 189 11.32 23.12 -15.65
CA TYR A 189 12.28 22.10 -15.23
C TYR A 189 13.01 22.42 -13.92
N SER A 190 13.15 23.71 -13.58
CA SER A 190 13.73 24.14 -12.31
C SER A 190 12.86 23.68 -11.13
N ALA A 191 11.55 23.96 -11.18
CA ALA A 191 10.62 23.51 -10.15
C ALA A 191 10.51 21.98 -10.10
N ALA A 192 10.41 21.32 -11.26
CA ALA A 192 10.37 19.86 -11.32
C ALA A 192 11.61 19.22 -10.69
N GLY A 193 12.80 19.73 -11.02
CA GLY A 193 14.08 19.28 -10.48
C GLY A 193 14.19 19.47 -8.97
N MET A 194 13.74 20.62 -8.44
CA MET A 194 13.75 20.87 -6.99
C MET A 194 12.86 19.89 -6.22
N ILE A 195 11.67 19.57 -6.73
CA ILE A 195 10.77 18.60 -6.09
C ILE A 195 11.38 17.20 -6.22
N ALA A 196 11.85 16.79 -7.39
CA ALA A 196 12.45 15.48 -7.60
C ALA A 196 13.69 15.24 -6.72
N LEU A 197 14.56 16.26 -6.57
CA LEU A 197 15.76 16.19 -5.72
C LEU A 197 15.40 15.95 -4.26
N SER A 198 14.24 16.44 -3.78
CA SER A 198 13.79 16.22 -2.40
C SER A 198 13.46 14.76 -2.09
N PHE A 199 13.07 13.96 -3.10
CA PHE A 199 12.76 12.53 -2.92
C PHE A 199 14.00 11.65 -2.80
N ILE A 200 15.11 12.01 -3.45
CA ILE A 200 16.35 11.22 -3.44
C ILE A 200 16.83 10.91 -2.00
N PRO A 201 17.05 11.90 -1.11
CA PRO A 201 17.51 11.61 0.25
C PRO A 201 16.47 10.85 1.07
N ILE A 202 15.17 11.11 0.86
CA ILE A 202 14.09 10.39 1.54
C ILE A 202 14.12 8.92 1.15
N SER A 203 14.07 8.61 -0.14
CA SER A 203 14.12 7.24 -0.66
C SER A 203 15.39 6.52 -0.23
N TYR A 204 16.55 7.19 -0.29
CA TYR A 204 17.82 6.60 0.14
C TYR A 204 17.84 6.28 1.65
N ALA A 205 17.35 7.18 2.49
CA ALA A 205 17.26 6.95 3.94
C ALA A 205 16.37 5.75 4.27
N PHE A 206 15.23 5.61 3.59
CA PHE A 206 14.35 4.44 3.75
C PHE A 206 14.98 3.13 3.27
N LEU A 207 15.73 3.15 2.16
CA LEU A 207 16.47 1.98 1.69
C LEU A 207 17.56 1.55 2.68
N LEU A 208 18.30 2.51 3.26
CA LEU A 208 19.28 2.22 4.31
C LEU A 208 18.61 1.63 5.56
N LEU A 209 17.43 2.14 5.95
CA LEU A 209 16.66 1.61 7.07
C LEU A 209 16.25 0.15 6.81
N ILE A 210 15.73 -0.17 5.62
CA ILE A 210 15.38 -1.56 5.26
C ILE A 210 16.61 -2.47 5.35
N ASN A 211 17.74 -2.04 4.80
CA ASN A 211 18.94 -2.86 4.77
C ASN A 211 19.41 -3.19 6.19
N ARG A 212 19.42 -2.21 7.10
CA ARG A 212 19.76 -2.45 8.51
C ARG A 212 18.78 -3.39 9.20
N LEU A 213 17.48 -3.20 9.02
CA LEU A 213 16.46 -4.08 9.61
C LEU A 213 16.56 -5.54 9.11
N ASN A 214 17.01 -5.72 7.85
CA ASN A 214 17.25 -7.03 7.27
C ASN A 214 18.58 -7.66 7.71
N GLU A 215 19.58 -6.87 8.09
CA GLU A 215 20.85 -7.34 8.67
C GLU A 215 20.66 -7.82 10.11
N ASP A 216 19.95 -7.04 10.95
CA ASP A 216 19.67 -7.38 12.35
C ASP A 216 18.81 -8.65 12.52
N SER A 217 18.12 -9.09 11.47
CA SER A 217 17.33 -10.33 11.46
C SER A 217 18.08 -11.55 10.94
N ARG A 218 19.35 -11.40 10.53
CA ARG A 218 20.26 -12.49 10.13
C ARG A 218 21.25 -12.88 11.23
N THR A 219 21.38 -12.07 12.28
CA THR A 219 22.22 -12.32 13.47
C THR A 219 21.39 -12.89 14.60
#